data_AF-A0A7Y5DTM3-F1
#
_entry.id   AF-A0A7Y5DTM3-F1
#
_cell.length_a   1.000
_cell.length_b   1.000
_cell.length_c   1.000
_cell.angle_alpha   90.00
_cell.angle_beta   90.00
_cell.angle_gamma   90.00
#
_symmetry.space_group_name_H-M   'P 1'
#
loop_
_entity.id
_entity.type
_entity.pdbx_description
1 polymer ?
#
loop_
_entity_poly.entity_id
_entity_poly.type
_entity_poly.pdbx_seq_one_letter_code
_entity_poly.pdbx_strand_id
1 'polypeptide(L)'
;MNSKLSGKTINWYLPILSGVFIGTSYIPFPPWASLFGFVPLWIFWGQQTQLKNAFLGSVITAFVFTMIGFNWVTYTLHEFAHLPWFFAGIGMLVFGLVGHLYVPLAGVLWFWGRQKFHWPELLSLWLMALITILCEAYSLTVFDWNFG
;
A
#
# COMPACT_ATOMS: atom_id res chain seq x y z
N MET A 1 -18.00 -5.57 37.87
CA MET A 1 -18.78 -6.15 36.75
C MET A 1 -17.94 -6.09 35.50
N ASN A 2 -17.75 -7.24 34.86
CA ASN A 2 -16.78 -7.50 33.79
C ASN A 2 -16.97 -6.63 32.55
N SER A 3 -16.07 -5.67 32.30
CA SER A 3 -15.88 -5.14 30.94
C SER A 3 -15.16 -6.20 30.13
N LYS A 4 -15.93 -7.06 29.45
CA LYS A 4 -15.38 -7.91 28.37
C LYS A 4 -14.59 -6.99 27.44
N LEU A 5 -13.29 -7.22 27.38
CA LEU A 5 -12.39 -6.67 26.37
C LEU A 5 -13.03 -6.96 25.01
N SER A 6 -13.71 -5.97 24.44
CA SER A 6 -14.14 -6.01 23.06
C SER A 6 -12.85 -6.09 22.25
N GLY A 7 -12.54 -7.28 21.73
CA GLY A 7 -11.42 -7.46 20.82
C GLY A 7 -11.64 -6.49 19.66
N LYS A 8 -10.82 -5.44 19.58
CA LYS A 8 -10.95 -4.42 18.55
C LYS A 8 -10.80 -5.10 17.19
N THR A 9 -11.89 -5.27 16.46
CA THR A 9 -11.88 -5.89 15.13
C THR A 9 -10.95 -5.09 14.22
N ILE A 10 -10.03 -5.78 13.56
CA ILE A 10 -9.09 -5.16 12.64
C ILE A 10 -9.85 -4.79 11.35
N ASN A 11 -9.84 -3.51 11.00
CA ASN A 11 -10.58 -2.96 9.86
C ASN A 11 -9.83 -3.16 8.52
N TRP A 12 -9.77 -4.40 8.03
CA TRP A 12 -9.08 -4.74 6.77
C TRP A 12 -9.69 -4.10 5.51
N TYR A 13 -10.89 -3.52 5.60
CA TYR A 13 -11.49 -2.78 4.50
C TYR A 13 -10.69 -1.52 4.13
N LEU A 14 -10.00 -0.90 5.10
CA LEU A 14 -9.28 0.36 4.91
C LEU A 14 -8.07 0.21 3.95
N PRO A 15 -7.18 -0.78 4.13
CA PRO A 15 -6.13 -1.05 3.16
C PRO A 15 -6.63 -1.31 1.74
N ILE A 16 -7.72 -2.08 1.61
CA ILE A 16 -8.33 -2.41 0.32
C ILE A 16 -8.87 -1.14 -0.34
N LEU A 17 -9.60 -0.32 0.42
CA LEU A 17 -10.16 0.95 -0.04
C LEU A 17 -9.06 1.91 -0.51
N SER A 18 -7.96 2.02 0.23
CA SER A 18 -6.79 2.79 -0.19
C SER A 18 -6.22 2.27 -1.51
N GLY A 19 -6.11 0.95 -1.66
CA GLY A 19 -5.66 0.33 -2.91
C GLY A 19 -6.59 0.62 -4.08
N VAL A 20 -7.91 0.61 -3.88
CA VAL A 20 -8.88 0.98 -4.92
C VAL A 20 -8.75 2.46 -5.28
N PHE A 21 -8.64 3.35 -4.31
CA PHE A 21 -8.49 4.79 -4.55
C PHE A 21 -7.25 5.09 -5.39
N ILE A 22 -6.10 4.53 -4.99
CA ILE A 22 -4.84 4.69 -5.70
C ILE A 22 -4.94 4.03 -7.08
N GLY A 23 -5.31 2.76 -7.16
CA GLY A 23 -5.32 2.00 -8.43
C GLY A 23 -6.26 2.57 -9.49
N THR A 24 -7.31 3.29 -9.09
CA THR A 24 -8.25 3.95 -10.00
C THR A 24 -7.97 5.44 -10.19
N SER A 25 -6.80 5.93 -9.79
CA SER A 25 -6.40 7.34 -9.91
C SER A 25 -5.20 7.57 -10.84
N TYR A 26 -4.90 6.60 -11.72
CA TYR A 26 -3.89 6.72 -12.77
C TYR A 26 -4.40 6.09 -14.06
N ILE A 27 -3.65 6.33 -15.15
CA ILE A 27 -3.96 5.85 -16.51
C ILE A 27 -4.45 4.39 -16.46
N PRO A 28 -5.64 4.08 -17.01
CA PRO A 28 -6.48 4.91 -17.88
C PRO A 28 -7.50 5.80 -17.15
N PHE A 29 -7.54 5.79 -15.83
CA PHE A 29 -8.51 6.53 -15.02
C PHE A 29 -8.05 7.97 -14.70
N PRO A 30 -8.98 8.91 -14.48
CA PRO A 30 -8.64 10.25 -14.01
C PRO A 30 -8.09 10.21 -12.57
N PRO A 31 -7.27 11.19 -12.14
CA PRO A 31 -6.62 11.24 -10.81
C PRO A 31 -7.58 11.69 -9.69
N TRP A 32 -8.73 11.04 -9.57
CA TRP A 32 -9.83 11.51 -8.73
C TRP A 32 -9.56 11.36 -7.23
N ALA A 33 -8.75 10.38 -6.81
CA ALA A 33 -8.38 10.15 -5.41
C ALA A 33 -6.90 10.37 -5.12
N SER A 34 -6.10 10.90 -6.05
CA SER A 34 -4.65 11.04 -5.89
C SER A 34 -4.25 11.86 -4.65
N LEU A 35 -5.06 12.84 -4.25
CA LEU A 35 -4.81 13.68 -3.06
C LEU A 35 -5.06 12.97 -1.72
N PHE A 36 -5.90 11.94 -1.71
CA PHE A 36 -6.35 11.28 -0.48
C PHE A 36 -6.29 9.75 -0.53
N GLY A 37 -5.69 9.17 -1.57
CA GLY A 37 -5.68 7.73 -1.82
C GLY A 37 -5.06 6.92 -0.69
N PHE A 38 -4.04 7.48 -0.02
CA PHE A 38 -3.40 6.86 1.15
C PHE A 38 -4.12 7.08 2.48
N VAL A 39 -5.09 8.01 2.56
CA VAL A 39 -5.76 8.36 3.82
C VAL A 39 -6.40 7.14 4.50
N PRO A 40 -7.11 6.22 3.81
CA PRO A 40 -7.65 5.03 4.45
C PRO A 40 -6.55 4.13 5.05
N LEU A 41 -5.41 3.97 4.37
CA LEU A 41 -4.26 3.21 4.89
C LEU A 41 -3.66 3.88 6.13
N TRP A 42 -3.52 5.21 6.13
CA TRP A 42 -3.02 5.96 7.29
C TRP A 42 -3.94 5.85 8.50
N ILE A 43 -5.25 5.90 8.30
CA ILE A 43 -6.24 5.62 9.35
C ILE A 43 -6.04 4.19 9.89
N PHE A 44 -5.86 3.22 9.00
CA PHE A 44 -5.61 1.83 9.39
C PHE A 44 -4.34 1.69 10.23
N TRP A 45 -3.22 2.28 9.78
CA TRP A 45 -1.94 2.31 10.51
C TRP A 45 -2.10 2.91 11.91
N GLY A 46 -2.83 4.02 12.04
CA GLY A 46 -3.13 4.66 13.33
C GLY A 46 -3.83 3.73 14.34
N GLN A 47 -4.61 2.77 13.84
CA GLN A 47 -5.36 1.80 14.65
C GLN A 47 -4.54 0.58 15.10
N GLN A 48 -3.34 0.36 14.54
CA GLN A 48 -2.57 -0.86 14.81
C GLN A 48 -1.74 -0.79 16.08
N THR A 49 -1.65 -1.93 16.76
CA THR A 49 -0.76 -2.16 17.91
C THR A 49 0.37 -3.13 17.60
N GLN A 50 0.31 -3.82 16.45
CA GLN A 50 1.30 -4.81 16.02
C GLN A 50 1.90 -4.43 14.67
N LEU A 51 3.23 -4.51 14.56
CA LEU A 51 3.97 -4.23 13.33
C LEU A 51 3.48 -5.11 12.17
N LYS A 52 3.18 -6.39 12.46
CA LYS A 52 2.65 -7.35 11.48
C LYS A 52 1.43 -6.81 10.74
N ASN A 53 0.50 -6.17 11.46
CA ASN A 53 -0.72 -5.65 10.84
C ASN A 53 -0.42 -4.41 10.01
N ALA A 54 0.44 -3.50 10.49
CA ALA A 54 0.86 -2.34 9.71
C ALA A 54 1.52 -2.76 8.39
N PHE A 55 2.43 -3.75 8.45
CA PHE A 55 3.07 -4.35 7.28
C PHE A 55 2.06 -5.01 6.33
N LEU A 56 1.21 -5.91 6.83
CA LEU A 56 0.23 -6.61 5.99
C LEU A 56 -0.79 -5.64 5.36
N GLY A 57 -1.23 -4.61 6.09
CA GLY A 57 -2.12 -3.58 5.56
C GLY A 57 -1.46 -2.86 4.38
N SER A 58 -0.20 -2.45 4.54
CA SER A 58 0.55 -1.83 3.45
C SER A 58 0.75 -2.77 2.25
N VAL A 59 1.05 -4.05 2.47
CA VAL A 59 1.15 -5.05 1.40
C VAL A 59 -0.18 -5.21 0.67
N ILE A 60 -1.30 -5.26 1.39
CA ILE A 60 -2.64 -5.36 0.78
C ILE A 60 -2.93 -4.13 -0.07
N THR A 61 -2.67 -2.91 0.43
CA THR A 61 -2.84 -1.69 -0.36
C THR A 61 -1.99 -1.72 -1.62
N ALA A 62 -0.69 -1.99 -1.48
CA ALA A 62 0.26 -2.13 -2.60
C ALA A 62 -0.23 -3.13 -3.63
N PHE A 63 -0.60 -4.33 -3.18
CA PHE A 63 -1.08 -5.40 -4.04
C PHE A 63 -2.34 -5.00 -4.79
N VAL A 64 -3.34 -4.44 -4.11
CA VAL A 64 -4.63 -4.06 -4.72
C VAL A 64 -4.44 -2.99 -5.78
N PHE A 65 -3.73 -1.89 -5.47
CA PHE A 65 -3.56 -0.85 -6.49
C PHE A 65 -2.66 -1.31 -7.63
N THR A 66 -1.66 -2.16 -7.36
CA THR A 66 -0.82 -2.73 -8.41
C THR A 66 -1.67 -3.62 -9.33
N MET A 67 -2.55 -4.44 -8.75
CA MET A 67 -3.43 -5.28 -9.55
C MET A 67 -4.36 -4.47 -10.45
N ILE A 68 -4.83 -3.31 -10.00
CA ILE A 68 -5.70 -2.44 -10.80
C ILE A 68 -4.89 -1.69 -11.86
N GLY A 69 -3.83 -0.96 -11.45
CA GLY A 69 -3.07 -0.09 -12.35
C GLY A 69 -2.12 -0.82 -13.31
N PHE A 70 -1.71 -2.05 -12.97
CA PHE A 70 -0.69 -2.80 -13.70
C PHE A 70 -1.18 -4.15 -14.23
N ASN A 71 -2.49 -4.39 -14.31
CA ASN A 71 -3.03 -5.64 -14.86
C ASN A 71 -2.47 -5.98 -16.26
N TRP A 72 -2.11 -4.95 -17.04
CA TRP A 72 -1.51 -5.05 -18.37
C TRP A 72 -0.16 -5.80 -18.38
N VAL A 73 0.56 -5.88 -17.24
CA VAL A 73 1.80 -6.66 -17.12
C VAL A 73 1.57 -8.13 -17.47
N THR A 74 0.38 -8.67 -17.18
CA THR A 74 0.00 -10.03 -17.60
C THR A 74 0.09 -10.19 -19.11
N TYR A 75 -0.46 -9.23 -19.86
CA TYR A 75 -0.41 -9.24 -21.32
C TYR A 75 1.03 -9.07 -21.82
N THR A 76 1.81 -8.18 -21.20
CA THR A 76 3.22 -7.98 -21.56
C THR A 76 4.04 -9.25 -21.38
N LEU A 77 3.84 -9.98 -20.29
CA LEU A 77 4.52 -11.26 -20.04
C LEU A 77 4.11 -12.34 -21.03
N HIS A 78 2.82 -12.40 -21.39
CA HIS A 78 2.34 -13.35 -22.38
C HIS A 78 2.91 -13.06 -23.77
N GLU A 79 2.79 -11.81 -24.21
CA GLU A 79 3.11 -11.40 -25.57
C GLU A 79 4.63 -11.35 -25.81
N PHE A 80 5.38 -10.69 -24.92
CA PHE A 80 6.79 -10.37 -25.17
C PHE A 80 7.77 -11.32 -24.47
N ALA A 81 7.37 -11.97 -23.37
CA ALA A 81 8.17 -13.03 -22.75
C ALA A 81 7.73 -14.43 -23.17
N HIS A 82 6.74 -14.54 -24.07
CA HIS A 82 6.19 -15.79 -24.60
C HIS A 82 5.76 -16.79 -23.49
N LEU A 83 5.35 -16.28 -22.33
CA LEU A 83 4.87 -17.12 -21.23
C LEU A 83 3.43 -17.57 -21.52
N PRO A 84 3.04 -18.82 -21.22
CA PRO A 84 1.64 -19.22 -21.21
C PRO A 84 0.83 -18.35 -20.23
N TRP A 85 -0.44 -18.08 -20.56
CA TRP A 85 -1.34 -17.23 -19.76
C TRP A 85 -1.33 -17.52 -18.26
N PHE A 86 -1.30 -18.79 -17.88
CA PHE A 86 -1.22 -19.20 -16.48
C PHE A 86 0.03 -18.64 -15.77
N PHE A 87 1.21 -18.80 -16.39
CA PHE A 87 2.47 -18.30 -15.83
C PHE A 87 2.58 -16.78 -15.91
N ALA A 88 2.02 -16.16 -16.96
CA ALA A 88 1.91 -14.70 -17.03
C ALA A 88 1.05 -14.15 -15.88
N GLY A 89 -0.06 -14.82 -15.55
CA GLY A 89 -0.88 -14.49 -14.38
C GLY A 89 -0.14 -14.63 -13.05
N ILE A 90 0.66 -15.70 -12.88
CA ILE A 90 1.54 -15.84 -11.71
C ILE A 90 2.56 -14.70 -11.66
N GLY A 91 3.16 -14.34 -12.80
CA GLY A 91 4.07 -13.20 -12.90
C GLY A 91 3.43 -11.89 -12.45
N MET A 92 2.17 -11.65 -12.82
CA MET A 92 1.40 -10.50 -12.34
C MET A 92 1.16 -10.53 -10.83
N LEU A 93 0.84 -11.69 -10.25
CA LEU A 93 0.69 -11.82 -8.79
C LEU A 93 2.00 -11.52 -8.05
N VAL A 94 3.13 -12.04 -8.56
CA VAL A 94 4.46 -11.75 -8.02
C VAL A 94 4.77 -10.27 -8.16
N PHE A 95 4.52 -9.68 -9.33
CA PHE A 95 4.68 -8.25 -9.55
C PHE A 95 3.83 -7.41 -8.58
N GLY A 96 2.58 -7.81 -8.35
CA GLY A 96 1.69 -7.17 -7.37
C GLY A 96 2.26 -7.11 -5.95
N LEU A 97 3.08 -8.09 -5.56
CA LEU A 97 3.69 -8.15 -4.22
C LEU A 97 4.98 -7.34 -4.11
N VAL A 98 5.70 -7.14 -5.22
CA VAL A 98 7.05 -6.52 -5.21
C VAL A 98 7.13 -5.16 -5.90
N GLY A 99 6.14 -4.82 -6.73
CA GLY A 99 6.19 -3.63 -7.59
C GLY A 99 6.19 -2.32 -6.82
N HIS A 100 5.59 -2.29 -5.62
CA HIS A 100 5.45 -1.08 -4.81
C HIS A 100 5.82 -1.33 -3.35
N LEU A 101 7.00 -1.93 -3.12
CA LEU A 101 7.53 -2.22 -1.77
C LEU A 101 7.78 -0.98 -0.91
N TYR A 102 7.77 0.22 -1.49
CA TYR A 102 7.89 1.46 -0.72
C TYR A 102 6.73 1.64 0.27
N VAL A 103 5.52 1.16 -0.04
CA VAL A 103 4.34 1.26 0.83
C VAL A 103 4.49 0.41 2.10
N PRO A 104 4.86 -0.89 2.03
CA PRO A 104 5.18 -1.66 3.22
C PRO A 104 6.41 -1.14 3.97
N LEU A 105 7.43 -0.65 3.27
CA LEU A 105 8.57 -0.01 3.92
C LEU A 105 8.14 1.22 4.73
N ALA A 106 7.34 2.12 4.14
CA ALA A 106 6.83 3.30 4.80
C ALA A 106 6.00 2.95 6.04
N GLY A 107 5.13 1.94 5.95
CA GLY A 107 4.32 1.49 7.07
C GLY A 107 5.15 0.94 8.23
N VAL A 108 6.20 0.18 7.93
CA VAL A 108 7.15 -0.34 8.93
C VAL A 108 7.93 0.80 9.58
N LEU A 109 8.50 1.71 8.78
CA LEU A 109 9.30 2.85 9.28
C LEU A 109 8.45 3.77 10.16
N TRP A 110 7.24 4.12 9.71
CA TRP A 110 6.31 4.93 10.50
C TRP A 110 5.92 4.23 11.80
N PHE A 111 5.52 2.95 11.74
CA PHE A 111 5.08 2.21 12.93
C PHE A 111 6.21 2.09 13.96
N TRP A 112 7.42 1.75 13.50
CA TRP A 112 8.60 1.67 14.35
C TRP A 112 8.94 3.02 14.98
N GLY A 113 8.91 4.11 14.20
CA GLY A 113 9.14 5.45 14.69
C GLY A 113 8.12 5.87 15.76
N ARG A 114 6.82 5.61 15.52
CA ARG A 114 5.75 5.88 16.50
C ARG A 114 5.99 5.14 17.81
N GLN A 115 6.34 3.84 17.76
CA GLN A 115 6.57 3.02 18.95
C GLN A 115 7.83 3.45 19.71
N LYS A 116 8.90 3.80 18.99
CA LYS A 116 10.19 4.15 19.60
C LYS A 116 10.17 5.53 20.25
N PHE A 117 9.53 6.50 19.59
CA PHE A 117 9.64 7.91 19.97
C PHE A 117 8.34 8.49 20.57
N HIS A 118 7.25 7.72 20.61
CA HIS A 118 5.97 8.14 21.20
C HIS A 118 5.48 9.50 20.67
N TRP A 119 5.55 9.67 19.35
CA TRP A 119 5.20 10.95 18.72
C TRP A 119 3.78 11.41 19.08
N PRO A 120 3.56 12.72 19.32
CA PRO A 120 2.21 13.26 19.43
C PRO A 120 1.44 13.03 18.12
N GLU A 121 0.12 12.91 18.22
CA GLU A 121 -0.74 12.49 17.12
C GLU A 121 -0.54 13.34 15.85
N LEU A 122 -0.47 14.67 16.00
CA LEU A 122 -0.25 15.58 14.88
C LEU A 122 1.11 15.34 14.19
N LEU A 123 2.19 15.17 14.96
CA LEU A 123 3.51 14.86 14.39
C LEU A 123 3.49 13.50 13.68
N SER A 124 2.84 12.51 14.29
CA SER A 124 2.70 11.19 13.69
C SER A 124 2.00 11.25 12.34
N LEU A 125 0.96 12.08 12.17
CA LEU A 125 0.27 12.27 10.89
C LEU A 125 1.18 12.90 9.83
N TRP A 126 1.91 13.96 10.18
CA TRP A 126 2.88 14.58 9.26
C TRP A 126 3.97 13.60 8.85
N LEU A 127 4.45 12.78 9.78
CA LEU A 127 5.47 11.77 9.51
C LEU A 127 4.94 10.61 8.67
N MET A 128 3.65 10.25 8.73
CA MET A 128 3.07 9.29 7.77
C MET A 128 3.25 9.78 6.34
N ALA A 129 2.85 11.02 6.07
CA ALA A 129 2.96 11.61 4.74
C ALA A 129 4.43 11.74 4.31
N LEU A 130 5.28 12.33 5.15
CA LEU A 130 6.70 12.53 4.85
C LEU A 130 7.43 11.21 4.60
N ILE A 131 7.25 10.20 5.45
CA ILE A 131 7.88 8.89 5.27
C ILE A 131 7.39 8.23 3.99
N THR A 132 6.09 8.32 3.68
CA THR A 132 5.54 7.76 2.43
C THR A 132 6.19 8.40 1.22
N ILE A 133 6.27 9.73 1.18
CA ILE A 133 6.90 10.50 0.07
C ILE A 133 8.38 10.14 -0.06
N LEU A 134 9.12 10.09 1.05
CA LEU A 134 10.54 9.74 1.01
C LEU A 134 10.76 8.29 0.55
N CYS A 135 9.92 7.34 0.99
CA CYS A 135 10.03 5.96 0.55
C CYS A 135 9.72 5.82 -0.95
N GLU A 136 8.75 6.57 -1.45
CA GLU A 136 8.41 6.61 -2.88
C GLU A 136 9.55 7.20 -3.71
N ALA A 137 10.04 8.39 -3.34
CA ALA A 137 11.11 9.10 -4.05
C ALA A 137 12.44 8.34 -4.11
N TYR A 138 12.70 7.46 -3.14
CA TYR A 138 13.88 6.60 -3.09
C TYR A 138 13.56 5.12 -3.34
N SER A 139 12.38 4.83 -3.90
CA SER A 139 12.00 3.46 -4.22
C SER A 139 12.90 2.90 -5.32
N LEU A 140 13.28 1.62 -5.20
CA LEU A 140 14.04 0.92 -6.22
C LEU A 140 13.07 0.40 -7.29
N THR A 141 12.53 1.30 -8.10
CA THR A 141 11.72 0.96 -9.26
C THR A 141 12.49 1.28 -10.54
N VAL A 142 12.20 0.51 -11.60
CA VAL A 142 12.80 0.77 -12.92
C VAL A 142 12.19 2.03 -13.55
N PHE A 143 10.96 2.37 -13.17
CA PHE A 143 10.24 3.56 -13.59
C PHE A 143 9.47 4.16 -12.42
N ASP A 144 9.23 5.45 -12.49
CA ASP A 144 8.43 6.18 -11.50
C ASP A 144 6.93 6.01 -11.81
N TRP A 145 6.42 4.88 -11.36
CA TRP A 145 5.05 4.44 -11.59
C TRP A 145 4.06 5.20 -10.68
N ASN A 146 2.84 5.47 -11.17
CA ASN A 146 1.74 6.18 -10.49
C ASN A 146 1.93 7.70 -10.33
N PHE A 147 2.83 8.14 -9.46
CA PHE A 147 2.97 9.55 -9.08
C PHE A 147 4.13 10.30 -9.76
N GLY A 148 4.94 9.57 -10.54
CA GLY A 148 5.94 10.14 -11.44
C GLY A 148 7.31 10.35 -10.86
#